data_AF-A0A950BRY8-F1
#
_entry.id   AF-A0A950BRY8-F1
#
_cell.length_a   1.000
_cell.length_b   1.000
_cell.length_c   1.000
_cell.angle_alpha   90.00
_cell.angle_beta   90.00
_cell.angle_gamma   90.00
#
_symmetry.space_group_name_H-M   'P 1'
#
loop_
_entity.id
_entity.type
_entity.pdbx_description
1 polymer ?
#
loop_
_entity_poly.entity_id
_entity_poly.type
_entity_poly.pdbx_seq_one_letter_code
_entity_poly.pdbx_strand_id
1 'polypeptide(L)'
;MTLFEAILWLSAACVFYTYVGYPLLLALAAWLRPARRIRVLPALELPVSVVLAAYNEESRIGARIRELVRLVAARPAGGEVIVVSDGSTDGTVALAHAAAFEAASATGGRVSVRVMEQEPRQGKAMALNLAHAAARHPLLVFADVRQTWAPDAIDRLAAASTISPSAPSAASWWSSRRRA
;
A
#
# COMPACT_ATOMS: atom_id res chain seq x y z
N MET A 1 -3.90 -37.18 -40.71
CA MET A 1 -3.01 -36.62 -39.68
C MET A 1 -2.78 -37.68 -38.63
N THR A 2 -1.53 -37.97 -38.31
CA THR A 2 -1.19 -38.94 -37.26
C THR A 2 -1.40 -38.32 -35.87
N LEU A 3 -1.66 -39.14 -34.83
CA LEU A 3 -1.84 -38.65 -33.45
C LEU A 3 -0.64 -37.81 -32.96
N PHE A 4 0.57 -38.19 -33.36
CA PHE A 4 1.80 -37.47 -33.03
C PHE A 4 1.85 -36.07 -33.67
N GLU A 5 1.43 -35.93 -34.93
CA GLU A 5 1.32 -34.62 -35.58
C GLU A 5 0.32 -33.73 -34.83
N ALA A 6 -0.83 -34.28 -34.42
CA ALA A 6 -1.84 -33.52 -33.70
C ALA A 6 -1.32 -33.01 -32.35
N ILE A 7 -0.61 -33.86 -31.59
CA ILE A 7 0.01 -33.47 -30.31
C ILE A 7 1.07 -32.38 -30.52
N LEU A 8 1.95 -32.55 -31.53
CA LEU A 8 3.00 -31.58 -31.83
C LEU A 8 2.41 -30.19 -32.15
N TRP A 9 1.43 -30.13 -33.05
CA TRP A 9 0.80 -28.87 -33.44
C TRP A 9 0.01 -28.23 -32.31
N LEU A 10 -0.67 -29.03 -31.48
CA LEU A 10 -1.39 -28.52 -30.30
C LEU A 10 -0.40 -27.93 -29.28
N SER A 11 0.71 -28.60 -29.00
CA SER A 11 1.75 -28.09 -28.10
C SER A 11 2.40 -26.82 -28.65
N ALA A 12 2.74 -26.78 -29.94
CA ALA A 12 3.29 -25.59 -30.58
C ALA A 12 2.31 -24.41 -30.53
N ALA A 13 1.01 -24.66 -30.75
CA ALA A 13 -0.04 -23.65 -30.63
C ALA A 13 -0.18 -23.11 -29.19
N CYS A 14 -0.09 -23.97 -28.17
CA CYS A 14 -0.10 -23.54 -26.76
C CYS A 14 1.07 -22.60 -26.42
N VAL A 15 2.28 -22.95 -26.87
CA VAL A 15 3.47 -22.10 -26.66
C VAL A 15 3.30 -20.77 -27.41
N PHE A 16 2.91 -20.82 -28.69
CA PHE A 16 2.68 -19.63 -29.50
C PHE A 16 1.61 -18.72 -28.89
N TYR A 17 0.49 -19.28 -28.43
CA TYR A 17 -0.56 -18.51 -27.76
C TYR A 17 -0.03 -17.84 -26.49
N THR A 18 0.74 -18.53 -25.66
CA THR A 18 1.22 -17.96 -24.39
C THR A 18 2.23 -16.82 -24.60
N TYR A 19 3.16 -16.99 -25.54
CA TYR A 19 4.25 -16.02 -25.75
C TYR A 19 3.93 -14.92 -26.77
N VAL A 20 3.02 -15.16 -27.71
CA VAL A 20 2.70 -14.22 -28.79
C VAL A 20 1.22 -13.86 -28.78
N GLY A 21 0.34 -14.85 -28.81
CA GLY A 21 -1.10 -14.63 -28.93
C GLY A 21 -1.69 -13.81 -27.78
N TYR A 22 -1.38 -14.17 -26.55
CA TYR A 22 -1.90 -13.55 -25.34
C TYR A 22 -1.40 -12.11 -25.16
N PRO A 23 -0.09 -11.80 -25.26
CA PRO A 23 0.38 -10.42 -25.24
C PRO A 23 -0.24 -9.55 -26.34
N LEU A 24 -0.42 -10.09 -27.56
CA LEU A 24 -1.03 -9.36 -28.67
C LEU A 24 -2.51 -9.06 -28.42
N LEU A 25 -3.26 -10.03 -27.89
CA LEU A 25 -4.66 -9.84 -27.47
C LEU A 25 -4.77 -8.81 -26.35
N LEU A 26 -3.86 -8.83 -25.36
CA LEU A 26 -3.81 -7.81 -24.31
C LEU A 26 -3.48 -6.43 -24.87
N ALA A 27 -2.52 -6.33 -25.80
CA ALA A 27 -2.17 -5.06 -26.44
C ALA A 27 -3.34 -4.51 -27.26
N LEU A 28 -4.03 -5.37 -28.02
CA LEU A 28 -5.24 -5.01 -28.77
C LEU A 28 -6.35 -4.56 -27.81
N ALA A 29 -6.58 -5.30 -26.73
CA ALA A 29 -7.58 -4.93 -25.73
C ALA A 29 -7.25 -3.59 -25.05
N ALA A 30 -5.98 -3.34 -24.74
CA ALA A 30 -5.51 -2.07 -24.17
C ALA A 30 -5.60 -0.89 -25.17
N TRP A 31 -5.42 -1.16 -26.46
CA TRP A 31 -5.60 -0.16 -27.51
C TRP A 31 -7.07 0.20 -27.74
N LEU A 32 -7.94 -0.82 -27.78
CA LEU A 32 -9.39 -0.66 -27.94
C LEU A 32 -10.05 -0.06 -26.68
N ARG A 33 -9.45 -0.25 -25.51
CA ARG A 33 -9.87 0.34 -24.25
C ARG A 33 -8.83 1.34 -23.79
N PRO A 34 -8.81 2.57 -24.35
CA PRO A 34 -7.88 3.60 -23.91
C PRO A 34 -7.94 3.69 -22.39
N ALA A 35 -6.79 3.48 -21.75
CA ALA A 35 -6.69 3.53 -20.30
C ALA A 35 -7.40 4.80 -19.83
N ARG A 36 -8.38 4.65 -18.94
CA ARG A 36 -9.11 5.79 -18.38
C ARG A 36 -8.03 6.69 -17.79
N ARG A 37 -7.77 7.84 -18.42
CA ARG A 37 -6.77 8.78 -17.90
C ARG A 37 -7.24 9.11 -16.51
N ILE A 38 -6.53 8.61 -15.51
CA ILE A 38 -6.82 8.92 -14.11
C ILE A 38 -6.62 10.42 -14.03
N ARG A 39 -7.72 11.15 -13.83
CA ARG A 39 -7.66 12.58 -13.64
C ARG A 39 -6.97 12.74 -12.30
N VAL A 40 -5.68 13.06 -12.36
CA VAL A 40 -4.90 13.49 -11.21
C VAL A 40 -5.58 14.80 -10.78
N LEU A 41 -6.51 14.74 -9.82
CA LEU A 41 -6.73 15.91 -8.97
C LEU A 41 -5.37 16.26 -8.37
N PRO A 42 -5.12 17.49 -7.91
CA PRO A 42 -3.90 17.80 -7.18
C PRO A 42 -3.87 17.03 -5.84
N ALA A 43 -3.66 15.72 -5.90
CA ALA A 43 -3.53 14.82 -4.76
C ALA A 43 -2.26 15.12 -3.97
N LEU A 44 -1.37 15.96 -4.51
CA LEU A 44 -0.25 16.60 -3.82
C LEU A 44 -0.71 17.55 -2.69
N GLU A 45 -1.95 18.06 -2.75
CA GLU A 45 -2.51 18.99 -1.76
C GLU A 45 -3.25 18.29 -0.61
N LEU A 46 -3.48 16.98 -0.70
CA LEU A 46 -4.15 16.23 0.36
C LEU A 46 -3.12 15.59 1.32
N PRO A 47 -3.33 15.70 2.65
CA PRO A 47 -2.51 14.99 3.62
C PRO A 47 -2.74 13.48 3.50
N VAL A 48 -1.75 12.70 3.93
CA VAL A 48 -1.76 11.23 3.84
C VAL A 48 -1.63 10.59 5.22
N SER A 49 -2.33 9.48 5.43
CA SER A 49 -2.12 8.57 6.56
C SER A 49 -1.36 7.35 6.04
N VAL A 50 -0.09 7.20 6.42
CA VAL A 50 0.70 6.01 6.11
C VAL A 50 0.56 5.03 7.27
N VAL A 51 0.08 3.82 6.99
CA VAL A 51 -0.13 2.78 8.02
C VAL A 51 0.85 1.64 7.85
N LEU A 52 1.39 1.18 8.98
CA LEU A 52 2.40 0.14 9.06
C LEU A 52 2.03 -0.84 10.17
N ALA A 53 1.97 -2.14 9.87
CA ALA A 53 1.87 -3.19 10.88
C ALA A 53 3.25 -3.82 11.09
N ALA A 54 3.65 -4.04 12.34
CA ALA A 54 4.92 -4.60 12.73
C ALA A 54 4.72 -5.79 13.69
N TYR A 55 5.55 -6.82 13.55
CA TYR A 55 5.63 -7.95 14.48
C TYR A 55 7.07 -8.47 14.47
N ASN A 56 7.77 -8.32 15.58
CA ASN A 56 9.17 -8.73 15.73
C ASN A 56 10.10 -8.21 14.61
N GLU A 57 10.14 -6.89 14.44
CA GLU A 57 10.91 -6.19 13.41
C GLU A 57 11.89 -5.16 14.02
N GLU A 58 12.45 -5.45 15.22
CA GLU A 58 13.33 -4.53 15.96
C GLU A 58 14.52 -4.02 15.11
N SER A 59 15.08 -4.87 14.26
CA SER A 59 16.23 -4.52 13.40
C SER A 59 15.90 -3.52 12.28
N ARG A 60 14.61 -3.34 11.95
CA ARG A 60 14.16 -2.59 10.76
C ARG A 60 13.23 -1.43 11.10
N ILE A 61 12.44 -1.56 12.15
CA ILE A 61 11.32 -0.65 12.43
C ILE A 61 11.75 0.81 12.56
N GLY A 62 12.86 1.08 13.25
CA GLY A 62 13.33 2.45 13.45
C GLY A 62 13.76 3.14 12.16
N ALA A 63 14.52 2.44 11.31
CA ALA A 63 14.91 2.96 10.00
C ALA A 63 13.70 3.19 9.10
N ARG A 64 12.73 2.27 9.13
CA ARG A 64 11.51 2.37 8.34
C ARG A 64 10.66 3.58 8.73
N ILE A 65 10.46 3.82 10.03
CA ILE A 65 9.70 4.97 10.51
C ILE A 65 10.34 6.28 10.04
N ARG A 66 11.67 6.42 10.17
CA ARG A 66 12.39 7.61 9.69
C ARG A 66 12.24 7.82 8.18
N GLU A 67 12.35 6.75 7.39
CA GLU A 67 12.14 6.81 5.94
C GLU A 67 10.73 7.29 5.60
N LEU A 68 9.70 6.67 6.19
CA LEU A 68 8.30 7.03 5.94
C LEU A 68 8.00 8.48 6.36
N VAL A 69 8.49 8.91 7.52
CA VAL A 69 8.32 10.31 7.97
C VAL A 69 8.98 11.28 7.00
N ARG A 70 10.18 10.98 6.51
CA ARG A 70 10.86 11.81 5.50
C ARG A 70 10.05 11.91 4.20
N LEU A 71 9.51 10.80 3.71
CA LEU A 71 8.69 10.79 2.50
C LEU A 71 7.38 11.58 2.67
N VAL A 72 6.72 11.46 3.83
CA VAL A 72 5.50 12.23 4.13
C VAL A 72 5.83 13.71 4.32
N ALA A 73 6.94 14.05 4.97
CA ALA A 73 7.36 15.44 5.19
C ALA A 73 7.72 16.18 3.90
N ALA A 74 8.23 15.44 2.90
CA ALA A 74 8.54 15.98 1.57
C ALA A 74 7.29 16.44 0.81
N ARG A 75 6.10 15.97 1.20
CA ARG A 75 4.83 16.39 0.60
C ARG A 75 4.41 17.77 1.12
N PRO A 76 3.84 18.64 0.27
CA PRO A 76 3.35 19.96 0.68
C PRO A 76 2.32 19.88 1.81
N ALA A 77 1.40 18.92 1.74
CA ALA A 77 0.32 18.74 2.72
C ALA A 77 0.72 17.97 3.99
N GLY A 78 1.93 17.39 4.04
CA GLY A 78 2.36 16.56 5.17
C GLY A 78 1.44 15.35 5.42
N GLY A 79 1.29 14.97 6.68
CA GLY A 79 0.38 13.88 7.06
C GLY A 79 0.72 13.20 8.38
N GLU A 80 0.48 11.89 8.44
CA GLU A 80 0.78 11.08 9.61
C GLU A 80 1.31 9.69 9.25
N VAL A 81 2.09 9.13 10.16
CA VAL A 81 2.56 7.73 10.11
C VAL A 81 1.99 7.00 11.33
N ILE A 82 1.24 5.93 11.11
CA ILE A 82 0.64 5.10 12.16
C ILE A 82 1.29 3.73 12.11
N VAL A 83 1.95 3.35 13.20
CA VAL A 83 2.58 2.05 13.38
C VAL A 83 1.77 1.26 14.39
N VAL A 84 1.44 0.02 14.07
CA VAL A 84 0.76 -0.90 14.97
C VAL A 84 1.66 -2.11 15.20
N SER A 85 2.10 -2.32 16.44
CA SER A 85 2.77 -3.55 16.88
C SER A 85 1.73 -4.62 17.20
N ASP A 86 1.75 -5.75 16.49
CA ASP A 86 0.81 -6.86 16.64
C ASP A 86 1.34 -7.92 17.62
N GLY A 87 1.46 -7.54 18.89
CA GLY A 87 1.94 -8.42 19.96
C GLY A 87 3.41 -8.81 19.81
N SER A 88 4.28 -7.86 19.45
CA SER A 88 5.72 -8.10 19.36
C SER A 88 6.32 -8.43 20.73
N THR A 89 7.25 -9.37 20.78
CA THR A 89 7.92 -9.85 22.01
C THR A 89 9.37 -9.41 22.11
N ASP A 90 9.87 -8.66 21.12
CA ASP A 90 11.23 -8.14 21.03
C ASP A 90 11.27 -6.62 21.29
N GLY A 91 12.38 -5.95 20.95
CA GLY A 91 12.54 -4.51 21.12
C GLY A 91 11.73 -3.63 20.15
N THR A 92 10.86 -4.20 19.31
CA THR A 92 10.15 -3.47 18.24
C THR A 92 9.39 -2.25 18.75
N VAL A 93 8.64 -2.39 19.84
CA VAL A 93 7.81 -1.31 20.41
C VAL A 93 8.68 -0.15 20.88
N ALA A 94 9.70 -0.45 21.71
CA ALA A 94 10.59 0.57 22.25
C ALA A 94 11.31 1.34 21.13
N LEU A 95 11.82 0.63 20.12
CA LEU A 95 12.48 1.24 18.97
C LEU A 95 11.52 2.03 18.09
N ALA A 96 10.27 1.57 17.94
CA ALA A 96 9.24 2.30 17.21
C ALA A 96 8.92 3.63 17.90
N HIS A 97 8.73 3.63 19.22
CA HIS A 97 8.50 4.86 19.99
C HIS A 97 9.69 5.82 19.93
N ALA A 98 10.92 5.31 20.07
CA ALA A 98 12.13 6.13 19.99
C ALA A 98 12.25 6.80 18.60
N ALA A 99 12.10 6.02 17.53
CA ALA A 99 12.17 6.54 16.17
C ALA A 99 11.00 7.49 15.84
N ALA A 100 9.80 7.23 16.37
CA ALA A 100 8.64 8.11 16.21
C ALA A 100 8.89 9.48 16.84
N PHE A 101 9.43 9.51 18.06
CA PHE A 101 9.77 10.75 18.77
C PHE A 101 10.85 11.55 18.04
N GLU A 102 11.95 10.88 17.66
CA GLU A 102 13.07 11.47 16.91
C GLU A 102 12.58 12.08 15.57
N ALA A 103 11.88 11.28 14.76
CA ALA A 103 11.48 11.66 13.42
C ALA A 103 10.38 12.73 13.42
N ALA A 104 9.38 12.64 14.30
CA ALA A 104 8.30 13.63 14.37
C ALA A 104 8.85 15.02 14.74
N SER A 105 9.76 15.08 15.72
CA SER A 105 10.38 16.31 16.18
C SER A 105 11.18 17.02 15.08
N ALA A 106 11.81 16.25 14.19
CA ALA A 106 12.58 16.79 13.06
C ALA A 106 11.72 17.46 11.97
N THR A 107 10.40 17.24 11.96
CA THR A 107 9.51 17.75 10.88
C THR A 107 8.80 19.07 11.21
N GLY A 108 9.03 19.66 12.39
CA GLY A 108 8.38 20.90 12.80
C GLY A 108 6.85 20.80 12.87
N GLY A 109 6.33 19.61 13.19
CA GLY A 109 4.89 19.36 13.29
C GLY A 109 4.17 19.05 11.97
N ARG A 110 4.89 19.00 10.83
CA ARG A 110 4.31 18.64 9.52
C ARG A 110 3.89 17.17 9.44
N VAL A 111 4.51 16.31 10.24
CA VAL A 111 4.21 14.87 10.28
C VAL A 111 4.01 14.44 11.71
N SER A 112 2.83 13.89 12.02
CA SER A 112 2.60 13.22 13.30
C SER A 112 2.90 11.73 13.19
N VAL A 113 3.48 11.15 14.24
CA VAL A 113 3.76 9.71 14.30
C VAL A 113 3.05 9.12 15.50
N ARG A 114 2.31 8.03 15.29
CA ARG A 114 1.61 7.30 16.34
C ARG A 114 2.06 5.85 16.33
N VAL A 115 2.45 5.35 17.49
CA VAL A 115 2.72 3.93 17.71
C VAL A 115 1.60 3.40 18.60
N MET A 116 0.98 2.31 18.16
CA MET A 116 -0.10 1.62 18.85
C MET A 116 0.33 0.17 19.06
N GLU A 117 -0.18 -0.43 20.11
CA GLU A 117 0.09 -1.82 20.44
C GLU A 117 -1.23 -2.59 20.45
N GLN A 118 -1.21 -3.79 19.87
CA GLN A 118 -2.34 -4.71 19.82
C GLN A 118 -1.95 -5.99 20.54
N GLU A 119 -2.56 -6.20 21.71
CA GLU A 119 -2.34 -7.35 22.57
C GLU A 119 -3.70 -8.02 22.87
N PRO A 120 -3.85 -9.34 22.69
CA PRO A 120 -2.87 -10.28 22.14
C PRO A 120 -2.71 -10.12 20.61
N ARG A 121 -1.73 -10.84 20.04
CA ARG A 121 -1.53 -10.92 18.59
C ARG A 121 -2.79 -11.40 17.87
N GLN A 122 -3.30 -10.60 16.92
CA GLN A 122 -4.51 -10.88 16.11
C GLN A 122 -4.24 -10.88 14.60
N GLY A 123 -2.98 -10.72 14.20
CA GLY A 123 -2.54 -10.77 12.82
C GLY A 123 -2.52 -9.42 12.12
N LYS A 124 -1.75 -9.34 11.02
CA LYS A 124 -1.55 -8.14 10.21
C LYS A 124 -2.84 -7.45 9.79
N ALA A 125 -3.86 -8.22 9.41
CA ALA A 125 -5.14 -7.65 8.99
C ALA A 125 -5.82 -6.86 10.11
N MET A 126 -5.81 -7.38 11.35
CA MET A 126 -6.40 -6.66 12.49
C MET A 126 -5.59 -5.42 12.84
N ALA A 127 -4.26 -5.53 12.84
CA ALA A 127 -3.38 -4.38 13.06
C ALA A 127 -3.59 -3.26 12.02
N LEU A 128 -3.74 -3.63 10.74
CA LEU A 128 -4.05 -2.66 9.68
C LEU A 128 -5.46 -2.07 9.80
N ASN A 129 -6.45 -2.84 10.26
CA ASN A 129 -7.79 -2.32 10.54
C ASN A 129 -7.78 -1.32 11.71
N LEU A 130 -6.99 -1.60 12.75
CA LEU A 130 -6.79 -0.67 13.87
C LEU A 130 -6.13 0.63 13.38
N ALA A 131 -5.09 0.51 12.54
CA ALA A 131 -4.44 1.66 11.93
C ALA A 131 -5.39 2.46 11.01
N HIS A 132 -6.22 1.76 10.24
CA HIS A 132 -7.24 2.37 9.37
C HIS A 132 -8.28 3.15 10.18
N ALA A 133 -8.82 2.57 11.25
CA ALA A 133 -9.78 3.24 12.13
C ALA A 133 -9.17 4.47 12.84
N ALA A 134 -7.86 4.43 13.07
CA ALA A 134 -7.09 5.51 13.68
C ALA A 134 -6.66 6.61 12.70
N ALA A 135 -6.75 6.37 11.38
CA ALA A 135 -6.31 7.30 10.34
C ALA A 135 -7.25 8.50 10.23
N ARG A 136 -6.67 9.69 10.07
CA ARG A 136 -7.38 10.98 10.05
C ARG A 136 -7.44 11.64 8.68
N HIS A 137 -6.70 11.12 7.69
CA HIS A 137 -6.60 11.75 6.38
C HIS A 137 -7.34 10.99 5.27
N PRO A 138 -7.77 11.67 4.20
CA PRO A 138 -8.52 11.05 3.11
C PRO A 138 -7.73 10.01 2.31
N LEU A 139 -6.41 10.14 2.29
CA LEU A 139 -5.51 9.25 1.57
C LEU A 139 -4.83 8.30 2.54
N LEU A 140 -5.15 7.01 2.42
CA LEU A 140 -4.55 5.95 3.21
C LEU A 140 -3.54 5.17 2.38
N VAL A 141 -2.31 5.06 2.87
CA VAL A 141 -1.23 4.34 2.19
C VAL A 141 -0.74 3.21 3.09
N PHE A 142 -0.83 1.98 2.59
CA PHE A 142 -0.36 0.81 3.31
C PHE A 142 1.14 0.58 3.05
N ALA A 143 1.93 0.56 4.12
CA ALA A 143 3.35 0.28 4.09
C ALA A 143 3.68 -1.07 4.74
N ASP A 144 4.79 -1.65 4.32
CA ASP A 144 5.42 -2.81 4.94
C ASP A 144 6.77 -2.40 5.53
N VAL A 145 7.22 -3.10 6.59
CA VAL A 145 8.48 -2.82 7.28
C VAL A 145 9.67 -3.18 6.40
N ARG A 146 9.53 -4.19 5.54
CA ARG A 146 10.67 -4.74 4.77
C ARG A 146 10.99 -3.99 3.48
N GLN A 147 10.07 -3.20 2.96
CA GLN A 147 10.17 -2.56 1.65
C GLN A 147 10.75 -1.15 1.76
N THR A 148 11.65 -0.79 0.83
CA THR A 148 12.14 0.57 0.63
C THR A 148 11.39 1.24 -0.50
N TRP A 149 11.15 2.55 -0.40
CA TRP A 149 10.32 3.28 -1.35
C TRP A 149 11.14 4.31 -2.12
N ALA A 150 10.78 4.52 -3.39
CA ALA A 150 11.30 5.63 -4.16
C ALA A 150 10.85 6.98 -3.56
N PRO A 151 11.61 8.07 -3.72
CA PRO A 151 11.26 9.38 -3.17
C PRO A 151 9.88 9.90 -3.57
N ASP A 152 9.40 9.52 -4.76
CA ASP A 152 8.12 9.93 -5.34
C ASP A 152 7.01 8.86 -5.18
N ALA A 153 7.26 7.78 -4.42
CA ALA A 153 6.33 6.66 -4.32
C ALA A 153 4.96 7.06 -3.76
N ILE A 154 4.93 7.85 -2.68
CA ILE A 154 3.67 8.32 -2.08
C ILE A 154 2.90 9.21 -3.06
N ASP A 155 3.60 10.06 -3.80
CA ASP A 155 2.99 10.96 -4.79
C ASP A 155 2.37 10.18 -5.95
N ARG A 156 3.07 9.15 -6.45
CA ARG A 156 2.53 8.26 -7.48
C ARG A 156 1.31 7.47 -7.00
N LEU A 157 1.34 6.98 -5.76
CA LEU A 157 0.21 6.27 -5.17
C LEU A 157 -1.00 7.20 -4.96
N ALA A 158 -0.77 8.42 -4.49
CA ALA A 158 -1.80 9.44 -4.31
C ALA A 158 -2.40 9.90 -5.66
N ALA A 159 -1.58 10.05 -6.70
CA ALA A 159 -2.06 10.40 -8.04
C ALA A 159 -2.94 9.29 -8.63
N ALA A 160 -2.60 8.02 -8.37
CA ALA A 160 -3.36 6.87 -8.85
C ALA A 160 -4.69 6.64 -8.08
N SER A 161 -4.77 7.05 -6.81
CA SER A 161 -5.92 6.79 -5.94
C SER A 161 -7.13 7.70 -6.16
N THR A 162 -7.03 8.69 -7.06
CA THR A 162 -8.15 9.58 -7.44
C THR A 162 -9.18 8.88 -8.35
N ILE A 163 -9.50 7.63 -8.06
CA ILE A 163 -10.50 6.84 -8.76
C ILE A 163 -11.88 7.25 -8.21
N SER A 164 -12.53 8.18 -8.91
CA SER A 164 -13.96 8.52 -8.91
C SER A 164 -14.66 8.67 -7.54
N PRO A 165 -15.34 9.81 -7.26
CA PRO A 165 -16.25 9.96 -6.11
C PRO A 165 -17.37 8.89 -6.03
N SER A 166 -17.55 8.08 -7.08
CA SER A 166 -18.55 7.04 -7.21
C SER A 166 -18.06 5.62 -6.87
N ALA A 167 -16.79 5.43 -6.49
CA ALA A 167 -16.34 4.13 -6.01
C ALA A 167 -16.87 3.95 -4.57
N PRO A 168 -17.71 2.92 -4.29
CA PRO A 168 -18.12 2.64 -2.93
C PRO A 168 -16.86 2.51 -2.08
N SER A 169 -16.78 3.29 -0.99
CA SER A 169 -15.68 3.21 -0.04
C SER A 169 -15.45 1.75 0.34
N ALA A 170 -14.20 1.34 0.55
CA ALA A 170 -13.90 -0.04 0.97
C ALA A 170 -14.76 -0.45 2.18
N ALA A 171 -15.08 0.50 3.07
CA ALA A 171 -16.03 0.34 4.18
C ALA A 171 -17.45 -0.02 3.74
N SER A 172 -18.01 0.67 2.73
CA SER A 172 -19.34 0.34 2.19
C SER A 172 -19.38 -1.03 1.51
N TRP A 173 -18.32 -1.41 0.79
CA TRP A 173 -18.17 -2.73 0.14
C TRP A 173 -18.03 -3.88 1.15
N TRP A 174 -17.44 -3.60 2.32
CA TRP A 174 -17.25 -4.60 3.38
C TRP A 174 -18.52 -4.77 4.25
N SER A 175 -19.23 -3.68 4.53
CA SER A 175 -20.50 -3.69 5.28
C SER A 175 -21.62 -4.43 4.55
N SER A 176 -21.59 -4.46 3.21
CA SER A 176 -22.58 -5.17 2.39
C SER A 176 -22.35 -6.68 2.35
N ARG A 177 -21.15 -7.18 2.66
CA ARG A 177 -20.84 -8.63 2.69
C ARG A 177 -20.98 -9.30 4.05
N ARG A 178 -21.11 -8.55 5.14
CA ARG A 178 -21.38 -9.10 6.49
C ARG A 178 -22.86 -9.37 6.77
N ARG A 179 -23.76 -8.98 5.87
CA ARG A 179 -25.22 -9.18 5.98
C ARG A 179 -25.75 -10.28 5.05
N ALA A 180 -24.90 -11.26 4.70
CA ALA A 180 -25.28 -12.47 3.99
C ALA A 180 -24.78 -13.70 4.76
#